data_AF-A0A3C0YLJ2-F1
#
_entry.id   AF-A0A3C0YLJ2-F1
#
_cell.length_a   1.000
_cell.length_b   1.000
_cell.length_c   1.000
_cell.angle_alpha   90.00
_cell.angle_beta   90.00
_cell.angle_gamma   90.00
#
_symmetry.space_group_name_H-M   'P 1'
#
loop_
_entity.id
_entity.type
_entity.pdbx_description
1 polymer ?
#
loop_
_entity_poly.entity_id
_entity_poly.type
_entity_poly.pdbx_seq_one_letter_code
_entity_poly.pdbx_strand_id
1 'polypeptide(L)' 'MIDDLIIEFDKGLKVLFTKPKGLRPRPDLNIEDTELTPEEKKRTIELMRVNHAGEVCAQALYSGQLLFNPYGEGAES' A
#
# COMPACT_ATOMS: atom_id res chain seq x y z
N MET A 1 21.33 -7.08 11.31
CA MET A 1 20.60 -8.37 11.25
C MET A 1 19.35 -8.37 12.11
N ILE A 2 19.44 -8.31 13.46
CA ILE A 2 18.23 -8.23 14.31
C ILE A 2 17.53 -6.88 14.15
N ASP A 3 18.29 -5.77 14.10
CA ASP A 3 17.74 -4.43 13.92
C ASP A 3 16.93 -4.31 12.62
N ASP A 4 17.47 -4.85 11.51
CA ASP A 4 16.79 -4.86 10.21
C ASP A 4 15.48 -5.66 10.25
N LEU A 5 15.48 -6.79 10.95
CA LEU A 5 14.28 -7.62 11.14
C LEU A 5 13.21 -6.88 11.96
N ILE A 6 13.61 -6.15 13.00
CA ILE A 6 12.70 -5.33 13.81
C ILE A 6 12.09 -4.21 12.96
N ILE A 7 12.89 -3.57 12.10
CA ILE A 7 12.43 -2.51 11.19
C ILE A 7 11.42 -3.05 10.16
N GLU A 8 11.71 -4.18 9.51
CA GLU A 8 10.78 -4.78 8.54
C GLU A 8 9.49 -5.28 9.20
N PHE A 9 9.58 -5.79 10.43
CA PHE A 9 8.40 -6.16 11.20
C PHE A 9 7.51 -4.96 11.53
N ASP A 10 8.09 -3.83 11.98
CA ASP A 10 7.37 -2.58 12.23
C ASP A 10 6.71 -2.04 10.95
N LYS A 11 7.39 -2.08 9.80
CA LYS A 11 6.81 -1.73 8.50
C LYS A 11 5.59 -2.60 8.19
N GLY A 12 5.68 -3.91 8.38
CA GLY A 12 4.56 -4.83 8.19
C GLY A 12 3.35 -4.51 9.09
N LEU A 13 3.58 -4.23 10.38
CA LEU A 13 2.52 -3.80 11.29
C LEU A 13 1.87 -2.49 10.83
N LYS A 14 2.66 -1.52 10.37
CA LYS A 14 2.14 -0.25 9.86
C LYS A 14 1.26 -0.45 8.63
N VAL A 15 1.66 -1.30 7.70
CA VAL A 15 0.86 -1.64 6.49
C VAL A 15 -0.49 -2.25 6.87
N LEU A 16 -0.53 -3.15 7.86
CA LEU A 16 -1.75 -3.87 8.23
C LEU A 16 -2.71 -3.06 9.10
N PHE A 17 -2.19 -2.19 9.97
CA PHE A 17 -3.00 -1.57 11.04
C PHE A 17 -3.10 -0.05 10.95
N THR A 18 -2.28 0.61 10.12
CA THR A 18 -2.29 2.08 10.01
C THR A 18 -3.18 2.52 8.86
N LYS A 19 -3.98 3.57 9.08
CA LYS A 19 -4.71 4.22 7.99
C LYS A 19 -3.71 4.99 7.11
N PRO A 20 -3.66 4.73 5.79
CA PRO A 20 -2.76 5.45 4.89
C PRO A 20 -3.13 6.94 4.87
N LYS A 21 -2.13 7.80 5.06
CA LYS A 21 -2.25 9.25 4.87
C LYS A 21 -1.50 9.65 3.61
N GLY A 22 -2.21 10.25 2.66
CA GLY A 22 -1.57 10.88 1.51
C GLY A 22 -0.78 12.10 1.96
N LEU A 23 0.53 12.13 1.67
CA LEU A 23 1.38 13.31 1.90
C LEU A 23 1.22 14.35 0.78
N ARG A 24 0.68 13.94 -0.37
CA ARG A 24 0.45 14.79 -1.54
C ARG A 24 -1.03 15.18 -1.66
N PRO A 25 -1.33 16.35 -2.26
CA PRO A 25 -2.70 16.72 -2.62
C PRO A 25 -3.35 15.62 -3.46
N ARG A 26 -4.66 15.41 -3.26
CA ARG A 26 -5.39 14.43 -4.07
C ARG A 26 -5.45 14.91 -5.54
N PRO A 27 -5.24 14.03 -6.53
CA PRO A 27 -5.26 14.43 -7.94
C PRO A 27 -6.65 14.88 -8.44
N ASP A 28 -7.71 14.52 -7.72
CA ASP A 28 -9.11 14.82 -8.05
C ASP A 28 -9.65 16.06 -7.31
N LEU A 29 -8.78 16.91 -6.74
CA LEU A 29 -9.19 18.11 -6.00
C LEU A 29 -10.12 19.07 -6.77
N ASN A 30 -10.06 19.06 -8.09
CA ASN A 30 -10.87 19.93 -8.96
C ASN A 30 -12.09 19.19 -9.57
N ILE A 31 -12.37 17.98 -9.12
CA ILE A 31 -13.50 17.17 -9.58
C ILE A 31 -14.57 17.23 -8.48
N GLU A 32 -15.81 17.56 -8.84
CA GLU A 32 -16.92 17.51 -7.89
C GLU A 32 -17.15 16.07 -7.41
N ASP A 33 -17.34 15.90 -6.10
CA ASP A 33 -17.67 14.60 -5.53
C ASP A 33 -19.09 14.20 -5.97
N THR A 34 -19.20 13.01 -6.57
CA THR A 34 -20.49 12.40 -6.88
C THR A 34 -20.99 11.60 -5.68
N GLU A 35 -22.20 11.88 -5.20
CA GLU A 35 -22.83 11.04 -4.19
C GLU A 35 -23.19 9.67 -4.77
N LEU A 36 -22.68 8.62 -4.13
CA LEU A 36 -23.03 7.23 -4.45
C LEU A 36 -24.30 6.84 -3.66
N THR A 37 -25.19 6.10 -4.32
CA THR A 37 -26.29 5.42 -3.62
C THR A 37 -25.74 4.42 -2.58
N PRO A 38 -26.53 4.03 -1.56
CA PRO A 38 -26.10 3.03 -0.58
C PRO A 38 -25.60 1.72 -1.22
N GLU A 39 -26.24 1.28 -2.29
CA GLU A 39 -25.90 0.08 -3.05
C GLU A 39 -24.56 0.23 -3.78
N GLU A 40 -24.35 1.36 -4.47
CA GLU A 40 -23.10 1.66 -5.16
C GLU A 40 -21.94 1.82 -4.17
N LYS A 41 -22.19 2.46 -3.02
CA LYS A 41 -21.18 2.61 -1.96
C LYS A 41 -20.75 1.26 -1.42
N LYS A 42 -21.71 0.37 -1.14
CA LYS A 42 -21.42 -1.01 -0.70
C LYS A 42 -20.57 -1.75 -1.74
N ARG A 43 -20.98 -1.71 -3.01
CA ARG A 43 -20.27 -2.36 -4.10
C ARG A 43 -18.85 -1.81 -4.29
N THR A 44 -18.70 -0.50 -4.22
CA THR A 44 -17.40 0.18 -4.35
C THR A 44 -16.44 -0.22 -3.24
N ILE A 45 -16.91 -0.30 -2.00
CA ILE A 45 -16.09 -0.75 -0.85
C ILE A 45 -15.65 -2.20 -1.04
N GLU A 46 -16.53 -3.09 -1.52
CA GLU A 46 -16.17 -4.49 -1.82
C GLU A 46 -15.03 -4.57 -2.84
N LEU A 47 -15.10 -3.77 -3.92
CA LEU A 47 -14.06 -3.71 -4.94
C LEU A 47 -12.75 -3.10 -4.41
N MET A 48 -12.83 -2.03 -3.60
CA MET A 48 -11.65 -1.40 -3.01
C MET A 48 -10.92 -2.33 -2.04
N ARG A 49 -11.61 -3.26 -1.36
CA ARG A 49 -10.95 -4.30 -0.53
C ARG A 49 -10.07 -5.24 -1.38
N VAL A 50 -10.47 -5.54 -2.62
CA VAL A 50 -9.67 -6.35 -3.54
C VAL A 50 -8.42 -5.58 -3.98
N ASN A 51 -8.58 -4.31 -4.37
CA ASN A 51 -7.44 -3.44 -4.72
C ASN A 51 -6.45 -3.32 -3.56
N HIS A 52 -6.95 -3.09 -2.35
CA HIS A 52 -6.13 -2.97 -1.14
C HIS A 52 -5.36 -4.26 -0.81
N ALA A 53 -6.01 -5.43 -0.91
CA ALA A 53 -5.31 -6.70 -0.73
C ALA A 53 -4.18 -6.89 -1.76
N GLY A 54 -4.42 -6.50 -3.01
CA GLY A 54 -3.39 -6.52 -4.05
C GLY A 54 -2.19 -5.60 -3.72
N GLU A 55 -2.45 -4.40 -3.21
CA GLU A 55 -1.41 -3.47 -2.77
C GLU A 55 -0.57 -4.06 -1.62
N VAL A 56 -1.20 -4.65 -0.60
CA VAL A 56 -0.50 -5.31 0.51
C VAL A 56 0.38 -6.46 0.01
N CYS A 57 -0.13 -7.31 -0.88
CA CYS A 57 0.64 -8.39 -1.49
C CYS A 57 1.85 -7.88 -2.28
N ALA A 58 1.67 -6.81 -3.06
CA ALA A 58 2.76 -6.20 -3.83
C ALA A 58 3.84 -5.63 -2.90
N GLN A 59 3.46 -4.90 -1.84
CA GLN A 59 4.40 -4.38 -0.85
C GLN A 59 5.18 -5.51 -0.17
N ALA A 60 4.50 -6.58 0.26
CA ALA A 60 5.15 -7.73 0.87
C ALA A 60 6.13 -8.43 -0.09
N LEU A 61 5.77 -8.55 -1.37
CA LEU A 61 6.65 -9.13 -2.39
C LEU A 61 7.93 -8.29 -2.56
N TYR A 62 7.80 -6.97 -2.74
CA TYR A 62 8.96 -6.09 -2.92
C TYR A 62 9.85 -6.05 -1.68
N SER A 63 9.28 -5.95 -0.47
CA SER A 63 10.04 -6.01 0.77
C SER A 63 10.77 -7.34 0.94
N GLY A 64 10.10 -8.46 0.59
CA GLY A 64 10.71 -9.79 0.62
C GLY A 64 11.87 -9.91 -0.38
N GLN A 65 11.71 -9.42 -1.61
CA GLN A 65 12.78 -9.42 -2.61
C GLN A 65 14.00 -8.61 -2.16
N LEU A 66 13.80 -7.44 -1.55
CA LEU A 66 14.90 -6.62 -1.01
C LEU A 66 15.68 -7.33 0.11
N LEU A 67 15.02 -8.15 0.93
CA LEU A 67 15.67 -8.91 2.00
C LEU A 67 16.62 -9.99 1.45
N PHE A 68 16.26 -10.65 0.35
CA PHE A 68 17.04 -11.76 -0.23
C PHE A 68 17.95 -11.34 -1.39
N ASN A 69 17.67 -10.22 -2.03
CA ASN A 69 18.47 -9.66 -3.11
C ASN A 69 18.56 -8.12 -2.99
N PRO A 70 19.35 -7.61 -2.02
CA PRO A 70 19.49 -6.17 -1.81
C PRO A 70 20.18 -5.45 -2.98
N TYR A 71 20.76 -6.19 -3.95
CA TYR A 71 21.44 -5.68 -5.15
C TYR A 71 20.79 -6.19 -6.46
N GLY A 72 19.45 -6.26 -6.52
CA GLY A 72 18.76 -6.53 -7.78
C GLY A 72 19.20 -5.56 -8.88
N GLU A 73 19.46 -6.09 -10.08
CA GLU A 73 20.01 -5.39 -11.26
C GLU A 73 19.54 -3.93 -11.37
N GLY A 74 20.47 -2.99 -11.17
CA GLY A 74 20.21 -1.54 -11.14
C GLY A 74 21.13 -0.74 -10.23
N ALA A 75 21.97 -1.39 -9.42
CA ALA A 75 22.97 -0.73 -8.56
C ALA A 75 24.33 -0.47 -9.26
N GLU A 76 24.34 -0.34 -10.59
CA GLU A 76 25.44 0.27 -11.34
C GLU A 76 24.89 1.38 -12.25
N SER A 77 24.96 2.61 -11.76
CA SER A 77 25.18 3.83 -12.55
C SER A 77 25.76 4.90 -11.65
#